data_AF-A0A518HEU2-F1
#
_entry.id   AF-A0A518HEU2-F1
#
_cell.length_a   1.000
_cell.length_b   1.000
_cell.length_c   1.000
_cell.angle_alpha   90.00
_cell.angle_beta   90.00
_cell.angle_gamma   90.00
#
_symmetry.space_group_name_H-M   'P 1'
#
loop_
_entity.id
_entity.type
_entity.pdbx_description
1 polymer ?
#
loop_
_entity_poly.entity_id
_entity_poly.type
_entity_poly.pdbx_seq_one_letter_code
_entity_poly.pdbx_strand_id
1 'polypeptide(L)'
;MSNPTVQAIKSKYAGPEPFLDGRARRLWAAAEARAIGRGGITRVAEATVPSRVAIRAGRTELDLPATHSTRIEGGRARAGPKD
;
A
#
# COMPACT_ATOMS: atom_id res chain seq x y z
N MET A 1 -22.97 13.96 2.98
CA MET A 1 -23.20 12.62 3.57
C MET A 1 -21.88 11.90 3.66
N SER A 2 -21.48 11.46 4.85
CA SER A 2 -20.25 10.68 5.05
C SER A 2 -20.32 9.39 4.24
N ASN A 3 -19.35 9.16 3.35
CA ASN A 3 -19.28 7.93 2.58
C ASN A 3 -18.82 6.78 3.51
N PRO A 4 -19.70 5.82 3.87
CA PRO A 4 -19.38 4.81 4.89
C PRO A 4 -18.19 3.94 4.48
N THR A 5 -17.99 3.72 3.17
CA THR A 5 -16.83 3.00 2.66
C THR A 5 -15.53 3.77 2.87
N VAL A 6 -15.52 5.08 2.62
CA VAL A 6 -14.34 5.94 2.85
C VAL A 6 -13.96 5.96 4.32
N GLN A 7 -14.95 6.05 5.22
CA GLN A 7 -14.71 5.98 6.67
C GLN A 7 -14.15 4.62 7.08
N ALA A 8 -14.70 3.52 6.55
CA ALA A 8 -14.21 2.19 6.84
C ALA A 8 -12.73 2.02 6.44
N ILE A 9 -12.31 2.48 5.25
CA ILE A 9 -10.89 2.35 4.88
C ILE A 9 -10.00 3.34 5.64
N LYS A 10 -10.48 4.53 6.03
CA LYS A 10 -9.75 5.41 6.98
C LYS A 10 -9.43 4.67 8.28
N SER A 11 -10.42 4.03 8.89
CA SER A 11 -10.23 3.26 10.13
C SER A 11 -9.27 2.09 9.95
N LYS A 12 -9.37 1.33 8.85
CA LYS A 12 -8.44 0.23 8.55
C LYS A 12 -7.01 0.70 8.30
N TYR A 13 -6.83 1.87 7.67
CA TYR A 13 -5.52 2.41 7.30
C TYR A 13 -4.79 3.02 8.51
N ALA A 14 -5.52 3.65 9.44
CA ALA A 14 -4.94 4.39 10.57
C ALA A 14 -4.02 3.55 11.47
N GLY A 15 -4.38 2.28 11.73
CA GLY A 15 -3.56 1.37 12.54
C GLY A 15 -2.18 1.05 11.93
N PRO A 16 -2.12 0.55 10.68
CA PRO A 16 -0.85 0.20 10.05
C PRO A 16 -0.06 1.41 9.51
N GLU A 17 -0.68 2.55 9.21
CA GLU A 17 -0.04 3.71 8.54
C GLU A 17 1.35 4.14 9.07
N PRO A 18 1.60 4.16 10.40
CA PRO A 18 2.91 4.53 10.95
C PRO A 18 4.02 3.52 10.67
N PHE A 19 3.65 2.27 10.37
CA PHE A 19 4.58 1.16 10.15
C PHE A 19 4.83 0.88 8.66
N LEU A 20 4.08 1.53 7.76
CA LEU A 20 4.19 1.33 6.33
C LEU A 20 5.14 2.36 5.70
N ASP A 21 6.10 1.88 4.92
CA ASP A 21 6.89 2.75 4.05
C ASP A 21 6.09 3.21 2.80
N GLY A 22 6.71 4.01 1.93
CA GLY A 22 6.04 4.51 0.71
C GLY A 22 5.57 3.41 -0.24
N ARG A 23 6.28 2.28 -0.31
CA ARG A 23 5.91 1.12 -1.15
C ARG A 23 4.80 0.32 -0.50
N ALA A 24 4.92 0.00 0.78
CA ALA A 24 3.95 -0.74 1.56
C ALA A 24 2.60 -0.02 1.63
N ARG A 25 2.59 1.32 1.83
CA ARG A 25 1.37 2.15 1.74
C ARG A 25 0.70 2.01 0.38
N ARG A 26 1.49 2.10 -0.69
CA ARG A 26 1.00 1.98 -2.08
C ARG A 26 0.41 0.60 -2.35
N LEU A 27 1.08 -0.47 -1.92
CA LEU A 27 0.61 -1.86 -2.11
C LEU A 27 -0.63 -2.16 -1.28
N TRP A 28 -0.68 -1.71 -0.02
CA TRP A 28 -1.86 -1.81 0.83
C TRP A 28 -3.07 -1.13 0.17
N ALA A 29 -2.88 0.11 -0.31
CA ALA A 29 -3.93 0.87 -0.96
C ALA A 29 -4.39 0.24 -2.29
N ALA A 30 -3.46 -0.35 -3.05
CA ALA A 30 -3.77 -1.10 -4.27
C ALA A 30 -4.58 -2.37 -4.00
N ALA A 31 -4.23 -3.12 -2.96
CA ALA A 31 -4.96 -4.31 -2.54
C ALA A 31 -6.39 -3.96 -2.07
N GLU A 32 -6.53 -2.94 -1.23
CA GLU A 32 -7.85 -2.49 -0.75
C GLU A 32 -8.72 -1.97 -1.92
N ALA A 33 -8.13 -1.20 -2.85
CA ALA A 33 -8.83 -0.72 -4.03
C ALA A 33 -9.28 -1.86 -4.96
N ARG A 34 -8.48 -2.94 -5.06
CA ARG A 34 -8.84 -4.16 -5.82
C ARG A 34 -10.01 -4.88 -5.16
N ALA A 35 -10.00 -5.03 -3.84
CA ALA A 35 -11.08 -5.68 -3.08
C ALA A 35 -12.42 -4.95 -3.21
N ILE A 36 -12.40 -3.60 -3.24
CA ILE A 36 -13.61 -2.78 -3.42
C ILE A 36 -14.15 -2.84 -4.86
N GLY A 37 -13.29 -3.01 -5.86
CA GLY A 37 -13.70 -3.03 -7.27
C GLY A 37 -14.01 -1.63 -7.83
N ARG A 38 -15.21 -1.43 -8.41
CA ARG A 38 -15.55 -0.20 -9.16
C ARG A 38 -15.49 1.03 -8.27
N GLY A 39 -14.61 1.97 -8.64
CA GLY A 39 -14.38 3.20 -7.87
C GLY A 39 -13.56 2.99 -6.59
N GLY A 40 -12.99 1.81 -6.36
CA GLY A 40 -12.13 1.53 -5.22
C GLY A 40 -10.93 2.48 -5.16
N ILE A 41 -10.27 2.73 -6.29
CA ILE A 41 -9.13 3.67 -6.38
C ILE A 41 -9.52 5.07 -5.88
N THR A 42 -10.68 5.58 -6.28
CA THR A 42 -11.14 6.91 -5.85
C THR A 42 -11.41 6.93 -4.35
N ARG A 43 -12.14 5.93 -3.83
CA ARG A 43 -12.50 5.86 -2.41
C ARG A 43 -11.28 5.67 -1.50
N VAL A 44 -10.31 4.86 -1.92
CA VAL A 44 -9.06 4.64 -1.17
C VAL A 44 -8.18 5.89 -1.19
N ALA A 45 -8.06 6.56 -2.33
CA ALA A 45 -7.29 7.81 -2.41
C ALA A 45 -7.90 8.96 -1.57
N GLU A 46 -9.23 8.98 -1.41
CA GLU A 46 -9.91 9.94 -0.52
C GLU A 46 -9.68 9.62 0.97
N ALA A 47 -9.39 8.36 1.28
CA ALA A 47 -9.27 7.85 2.64
C ALA A 47 -7.83 7.71 3.14
N THR A 48 -6.83 7.81 2.27
CA THR A 48 -5.44 7.46 2.59
C THR A 48 -4.44 8.45 2.00
N VAL A 49 -3.17 8.30 2.35
CA VAL A 49 -2.08 9.15 1.83
C VAL A 49 -1.74 8.87 0.35
N PRO A 50 -1.69 7.61 -0.14
CA PRO A 50 -1.37 7.34 -1.54
C PRO A 50 -2.31 8.00 -2.55
N SER A 51 -1.73 8.67 -3.54
CA SER A 51 -2.49 9.27 -4.65
C SER A 51 -3.11 8.19 -5.55
N ARG A 52 -4.14 8.56 -6.33
CA ARG A 52 -4.75 7.67 -7.33
C ARG A 52 -3.72 7.08 -8.31
N VAL A 53 -2.69 7.86 -8.67
CA VAL A 53 -1.60 7.40 -9.55
C VAL A 53 -0.73 6.37 -8.85
N ALA A 54 -0.36 6.61 -7.59
CA ALA A 54 0.38 5.63 -6.79
C ALA A 54 -0.42 4.33 -6.64
N ILE A 55 -1.71 4.40 -6.33
CA ILE A 55 -2.57 3.21 -6.19
C ILE A 55 -2.63 2.41 -7.50
N ARG A 56 -2.70 3.07 -8.66
CA ARG A 56 -2.65 2.39 -9.97
C ARG A 56 -1.31 1.68 -10.18
N ALA A 57 -0.19 2.37 -9.90
CA ALA A 57 1.13 1.75 -9.99
C ALA A 57 1.27 0.54 -9.05
N GLY A 58 0.74 0.64 -7.82
CA GLY A 58 0.69 -0.47 -6.87
C GLY A 58 -0.14 -1.66 -7.37
N ARG A 59 -1.23 -1.41 -8.12
CA ARG A 59 -2.01 -2.50 -8.73
C ARG A 59 -1.20 -3.23 -9.80
N THR A 60 -0.57 -2.47 -10.70
CA THR A 60 0.34 -3.06 -11.69
C THR A 60 1.43 -3.87 -10.99
N GLU A 61 1.99 -3.35 -9.90
CA GLU A 61 3.02 -4.04 -9.12
C GLU A 61 2.53 -5.34 -8.48
N LEU A 62 1.29 -5.38 -7.96
CA LEU A 62 0.67 -6.60 -7.42
C LEU A 62 0.35 -7.65 -8.49
N ASP A 63 0.12 -7.23 -9.73
CA ASP A 63 -0.15 -8.14 -10.84
C ASP A 63 1.15 -8.73 -11.45
N LEU A 64 2.33 -8.18 -11.08
CA LEU A 64 3.62 -8.72 -11.47
C LEU A 64 4.02 -9.93 -10.60
N PRO A 65 4.75 -10.92 -11.14
CA PRO A 65 5.28 -12.03 -10.36
C PRO A 65 6.16 -11.55 -9.21
N ALA A 66 6.07 -12.21 -8.05
CA ALA A 66 6.84 -11.86 -6.84
C ALA A 66 8.37 -11.90 -7.04
N THR A 67 8.87 -12.49 -8.12
CA THR A 67 10.29 -12.44 -8.50
C THR A 67 10.78 -11.02 -8.83
N HIS A 68 9.87 -10.11 -9.20
CA HIS A 68 10.15 -8.69 -9.42
C HIS A 68 9.86 -7.82 -8.19
N SER A 69 9.27 -8.38 -7.14
CA SER A 69 9.22 -7.69 -5.86
C SER A 69 10.58 -7.91 -5.19
N THR A 70 11.29 -6.82 -4.90
CA THR A 70 12.43 -6.89 -3.99
C THR A 70 11.86 -7.39 -2.67
N ARG A 71 11.95 -8.69 -2.46
CA ARG A 71 11.49 -9.36 -1.25
C ARG A 71 12.05 -8.56 -0.09
N ILE A 72 11.21 -8.32 0.92
CA ILE A 72 11.68 -7.90 2.24
C ILE A 72 12.49 -9.11 2.74
N GLU A 73 13.74 -9.24 2.29
CA GLU A 73 14.70 -10.11 2.95
C GLU A 73 14.88 -9.50 4.33
N GLY A 74 14.21 -10.12 5.30
CA GLY A 74 14.42 -9.83 6.70
C GLY A 74 15.93 -9.86 6.97
N GLY A 75 16.44 -8.77 7.52
CA GLY A 75 17.71 -8.75 8.22
C GLY A 75 18.93 -9.20 7.41
N ARG A 76 19.41 -8.37 6.47
CA ARG A 76 20.86 -8.21 6.40
C ARG A 76 21.26 -7.15 7.41
N ALA A 77 21.62 -7.65 8.59
CA ALA A 77 22.46 -6.93 9.53
C ALA A 77 23.58 -6.20 8.77
N ARG A 78 23.91 -4.99 9.21
CA ARG A 78 25.23 -4.43 8.94
C ARG A 78 26.27 -5.45 9.40
N ALA A 79 26.81 -6.21 8.47
CA ALA A 79 28.01 -7.03 8.59
C ALA A 79 28.89 -6.64 7.40
N GLY A 80 30.08 -6.10 7.58
CA GLY A 80 30.88 -6.02 8.80
C GLY A 80 32.00 -4.98 8.72
N PRO A 81 32.99 -5.06 9.62
CA PRO A 81 34.08 -4.09 9.72
C PRO A 81 35.13 -4.38 8.64
N LYS A 82 35.80 -3.34 8.16
CA LYS A 82 37.17 -3.42 7.62
C LYS A 82 37.90 -2.12 7.92
N ASP A 83 38.89 -2.28 8.81
CA ASP A 83 40.09 -1.47 9.10
C ASP A 83 39.94 0.00 9.50
#